data_AF-A0A4Z1L1T5-F1
#
_entry.id   AF-A0A4Z1L1T5-F1
#
_cell.length_a   1.000
_cell.length_b   1.000
_cell.length_c   1.000
_cell.angle_alpha   90.00
_cell.angle_beta   90.00
_cell.angle_gamma   90.00
#
_symmetry.space_group_name_H-M   'P 1'
#
loop_
_entity.id
_entity.type
_entity.pdbx_description
1 polymer ?
#
loop_
_entity_poly.entity_id
_entity_poly.type
_entity_poly.pdbx_seq_one_letter_code
_entity_poly.pdbx_strand_id
1 'polypeptide(L)'
;MDYYNSAWLGVVPYETCGPENKPGVSIRTSYLPTKVGIYSISEKLTDLKIDSRGGFVEKFEQLASTVPVAYYSGNGSFSGYWVTLESTYIFKYETAIRWSIYACETGHTRNFAVFHENALKNVSSVLTAQGKIKGINLQPYSVENF
;
A
#
# COMPACT_ATOMS: atom_id res chain seq x y z
N MET A 1 -4.85 -5.13 -14.46
CA MET A 1 -4.49 -4.16 -13.41
C MET A 1 -2.98 -4.21 -13.28
N ASP A 2 -2.30 -3.08 -13.11
CA ASP A 2 -0.83 -3.06 -13.07
C ASP A 2 -0.35 -3.17 -11.62
N TYR A 3 0.16 -4.34 -11.26
CA TYR A 3 0.62 -4.70 -9.91
C TYR A 3 1.92 -3.96 -9.52
N TYR A 4 2.75 -3.67 -10.52
CA TYR A 4 4.10 -3.17 -10.34
C TYR A 4 4.17 -1.64 -10.30
N ASN A 5 3.31 -0.94 -11.03
CA ASN A 5 3.30 0.52 -11.07
C ASN A 5 2.25 1.17 -10.16
N SER A 6 2.01 0.59 -8.97
CA SER A 6 1.08 1.18 -8.01
C SER A 6 1.71 1.46 -6.65
N ALA A 7 1.58 2.71 -6.21
CA ALA A 7 2.24 3.27 -5.04
C ALA A 7 1.43 3.06 -3.74
N TRP A 8 1.10 1.82 -3.39
CA TRP A 8 0.18 1.56 -2.28
C TRP A 8 0.69 1.99 -0.92
N LEU A 9 2.00 2.01 -0.68
CA LEU A 9 2.59 2.58 0.54
C LEU A 9 2.80 4.10 0.45
N GLY A 10 2.20 4.75 -0.54
CA GLY A 10 2.51 6.12 -0.93
C GLY A 10 3.88 6.26 -1.60
N VAL A 11 4.51 5.15 -2.00
CA VAL A 11 5.81 5.11 -2.68
C VAL A 11 5.74 4.18 -3.88
N VAL A 12 6.30 4.62 -5.02
CA VAL A 12 6.34 3.84 -6.26
C VAL A 12 7.45 2.79 -6.15
N PRO A 13 7.18 1.52 -6.49
CA PRO A 13 8.22 0.51 -6.56
C PRO A 13 9.28 0.85 -7.60
N TYR A 14 10.56 0.63 -7.27
CA TYR A 14 11.68 0.85 -8.20
C TYR A 14 12.22 -0.46 -8.79
N GLU A 15 11.86 -1.60 -8.19
CA GLU A 15 12.30 -2.92 -8.62
C GLU A 15 11.19 -3.95 -8.41
N THR A 16 11.16 -4.96 -9.26
CA THR A 16 10.13 -6.00 -9.29
C THR A 16 10.75 -7.36 -9.60
N CYS A 17 10.18 -8.43 -9.05
CA CYS A 17 10.63 -9.80 -9.26
C CYS A 17 9.43 -10.75 -9.38
N GLY A 18 9.51 -11.67 -10.35
CA GLY A 18 8.45 -12.66 -10.62
C GLY A 18 7.44 -12.20 -11.68
N PRO A 19 6.43 -13.03 -11.98
CA PRO A 19 5.36 -12.69 -12.91
C PRO A 19 4.45 -11.62 -12.31
N GLU A 20 3.84 -10.79 -13.15
CA GLU A 20 2.87 -9.79 -12.71
C GLU A 20 1.58 -10.45 -12.18
N ASN A 21 0.93 -9.84 -11.18
CA ASN A 21 -0.39 -10.24 -10.67
C ASN A 21 -0.50 -11.71 -10.20
N LYS A 22 0.58 -12.32 -9.68
CA LYS A 22 0.56 -13.71 -9.22
C LYS A 22 0.84 -13.82 -7.71
N PRO A 23 -0.23 -13.97 -6.90
CA PRO A 23 -0.09 -14.17 -5.46
C PRO A 23 0.89 -15.29 -5.13
N GLY A 24 1.68 -15.07 -4.08
CA GLY A 24 2.69 -15.99 -3.58
C GLY A 24 4.07 -15.88 -4.23
N VAL A 25 4.20 -15.21 -5.39
CA VAL A 25 5.50 -15.11 -6.10
C VAL A 25 5.84 -13.72 -6.63
N SER A 26 4.86 -12.85 -6.88
CA SER A 26 5.13 -11.48 -7.31
C SER A 26 5.70 -10.66 -6.14
N ILE A 27 6.86 -10.04 -6.34
CA ILE A 27 7.56 -9.23 -5.34
C ILE A 27 7.84 -7.86 -5.95
N ARG A 28 7.73 -6.83 -5.12
CA ARG A 28 8.14 -5.47 -5.48
C ARG A 28 8.94 -4.84 -4.35
N THR A 29 9.86 -3.96 -4.70
CA THR A 29 10.72 -3.26 -3.76
C THR A 29 10.57 -1.76 -3.93
N SER A 30 10.41 -1.07 -2.80
CA SER A 30 10.16 0.37 -2.74
C SER A 30 11.08 1.04 -1.74
N TYR A 31 11.37 2.33 -1.95
CA TYR A 31 12.01 3.17 -0.95
C TYR A 31 10.96 3.72 0.01
N LEU A 32 11.00 3.30 1.27
CA LEU A 32 10.12 3.80 2.33
C LEU A 32 10.83 4.93 3.09
N PRO A 33 10.43 6.20 2.92
CA PRO A 33 10.95 7.30 3.71
C PRO A 33 10.36 7.27 5.12
N THR A 34 11.20 7.56 6.11
CA THR A 34 10.84 7.67 7.52
C THR A 34 11.49 8.91 8.12
N LYS A 35 11.14 9.23 9.37
CA LYS A 35 11.80 10.32 10.10
C LYS A 35 13.30 10.08 10.35
N VAL A 36 13.76 8.83 10.27
CA VAL A 36 15.13 8.41 10.64
C VAL A 36 15.92 7.78 9.48
N GLY A 37 15.44 7.95 8.25
CA GLY A 37 16.12 7.47 7.05
C GLY A 37 15.18 6.91 5.99
N ILE A 38 15.77 6.50 4.87
CA ILE A 38 15.08 5.85 3.75
C ILE A 38 15.51 4.39 3.72
N TYR A 39 14.54 3.48 3.74
CA TYR A 39 14.77 2.04 3.80
C TYR A 39 14.26 1.38 2.53
N SER A 40 15.04 0.44 2.00
CA SER A 40 14.55 -0.44 0.95
C SER A 40 13.70 -1.53 1.59
N ILE A 41 12.43 -1.61 1.21
CA ILE A 41 11.52 -2.63 1.70
C ILE A 41 10.94 -3.40 0.52
N SER A 42 10.97 -4.72 0.62
CA SER A 42 10.35 -5.64 -0.34
C SER A 42 9.06 -6.23 0.23
N GLU A 43 8.03 -6.27 -0.59
CA GLU A 43 6.74 -6.88 -0.28
C GLU A 43 6.30 -7.85 -1.36
N LYS A 44 5.53 -8.84 -0.96
CA LYS A 44 5.00 -9.90 -1.80
C LYS A 44 3.49 -9.79 -1.90
N LEU A 45 2.96 -9.99 -3.10
CA LEU A 45 1.52 -10.18 -3.31
C LEU A 45 1.08 -11.45 -2.59
N THR A 46 0.16 -11.36 -1.63
CA THR A 46 -0.35 -12.53 -0.93
C THR A 46 -1.78 -12.89 -1.34
N ASP A 47 -2.56 -11.93 -1.84
CA ASP A 47 -3.91 -12.17 -2.34
C ASP A 47 -4.25 -11.18 -3.45
N LEU A 48 -4.88 -11.66 -4.52
CA LEU A 48 -5.45 -10.84 -5.57
C LEU A 48 -6.78 -11.47 -6.00
N LYS A 49 -7.86 -10.75 -5.76
CA LYS A 49 -9.22 -11.15 -6.15
C LYS A 49 -9.82 -10.03 -6.97
N ILE A 50 -10.44 -10.37 -8.09
CA ILE A 50 -11.13 -9.43 -8.96
C ILE A 50 -12.55 -9.96 -9.13
N ASP A 51 -13.55 -9.12 -8.87
CA ASP A 51 -14.95 -9.46 -9.05
C ASP A 51 -15.42 -9.17 -10.48
N SER A 52 -16.57 -9.72 -10.87
CA SER A 52 -17.14 -9.57 -12.21
C SER A 52 -17.62 -8.14 -12.54
N ARG A 53 -17.74 -7.27 -11.53
CA ARG A 53 -18.12 -5.86 -11.64
C ARG A 53 -16.90 -4.94 -11.68
N GLY A 54 -15.68 -5.49 -11.67
CA GLY A 54 -14.43 -4.75 -11.69
C GLY A 54 -13.95 -4.27 -10.31
N GLY A 55 -14.62 -4.68 -9.23
CA GLY A 55 -14.09 -4.56 -7.88
C GLY A 55 -12.90 -5.48 -7.68
N PHE A 56 -12.04 -5.18 -6.70
CA PHE A 56 -10.88 -6.00 -6.41
C PHE A 56 -10.45 -5.94 -4.95
N VAL A 57 -9.74 -6.95 -4.49
CA VAL A 57 -8.98 -6.97 -3.24
C VAL A 57 -7.56 -7.38 -3.58
N GLU A 58 -6.60 -6.56 -3.17
CA GLU A 58 -5.17 -6.79 -3.35
C GLU A 58 -4.46 -6.67 -2.01
N LYS A 59 -3.64 -7.66 -1.65
CA LYS A 59 -2.95 -7.73 -0.36
C LYS A 59 -1.46 -7.95 -0.54
N PHE A 60 -0.69 -7.21 0.24
CA PHE A 60 0.75 -7.32 0.29
C PHE A 60 1.24 -7.49 1.71
N GLU A 61 2.34 -8.22 1.83
CA GLU A 61 3.04 -8.43 3.09
C GLU A 61 4.52 -8.20 2.87
N GLN A 62 5.16 -7.51 3.82
CA GLN A 62 6.61 -7.39 3.81
C GLN A 62 7.25 -8.78 3.81
N LEU A 63 8.31 -8.97 3.02
CA LEU A 63 9.03 -10.23 2.99
C LEU A 63 9.59 -10.56 4.38
N ALA A 64 9.19 -11.71 4.93
CA ALA A 64 9.66 -12.18 6.23
C ALA A 64 11.20 -12.26 6.31
N SER A 65 11.89 -12.54 5.20
CA SER A 65 13.35 -12.56 5.12
C SER A 65 14.01 -11.19 5.25
N THR A 66 13.24 -10.11 5.16
CA THR A 66 13.70 -8.71 5.31
C THR A 66 13.31 -8.11 6.65
N VAL A 67 12.66 -8.88 7.52
CA VAL A 67 12.15 -8.43 8.81
C VAL A 67 13.02 -9.01 9.94
N PRO A 68 13.43 -8.22 10.95
CA PRO A 68 13.20 -6.78 11.09
C PRO A 68 14.18 -5.94 10.25
N VAL A 69 13.75 -4.74 9.85
CA VAL A 69 14.64 -3.69 9.33
C VAL A 69 14.99 -2.75 10.47
N ALA A 70 16.20 -2.84 11.00
CA ALA A 70 16.70 -1.94 12.04
C ALA A 70 16.83 -0.51 11.50
N TYR A 71 16.48 0.48 12.32
CA TYR A 71 16.70 1.87 11.95
C TYR A 71 18.19 2.21 11.96
N TYR A 72 18.65 2.98 10.97
CA TYR A 72 20.01 3.48 10.88
C TYR A 72 20.40 4.35 12.09
N SER A 73 19.41 5.03 12.68
CA SER A 73 19.60 5.89 13.85
C SER A 73 18.36 5.89 14.75
N GLY A 74 18.61 6.06 16.06
CA GLY A 74 17.60 5.87 17.10
C GLY A 74 17.30 4.39 17.33
N ASN A 75 16.93 4.03 18.56
CA ASN A 75 16.54 2.65 18.87
C ASN A 75 15.26 2.28 18.11
N GLY A 76 15.14 1.03 17.67
CA GLY A 76 13.92 0.48 17.08
C GLY A 76 14.09 -0.20 15.73
N SER A 77 12.97 -0.66 15.17
CA SER A 77 12.92 -1.35 13.89
C SER A 77 11.53 -1.35 13.25
N PHE A 78 11.49 -1.61 11.94
CA PHE A 78 10.31 -2.16 11.27
C PHE A 78 10.28 -3.67 11.43
N SER A 79 9.22 -4.19 12.04
CA SER A 79 9.02 -5.61 12.28
C SER A 79 7.92 -6.22 11.40
N GLY A 80 7.72 -5.66 10.21
CA GLY A 80 6.75 -6.13 9.21
C GLY A 80 5.56 -5.20 9.04
N TYR A 81 4.93 -5.28 7.87
CA TYR A 81 3.64 -4.69 7.59
C TYR A 81 2.80 -5.57 6.67
N TRP A 82 1.49 -5.30 6.70
CA TRP A 82 0.46 -5.93 5.91
C TRP A 82 -0.43 -4.81 5.37
N VAL A 83 -0.53 -4.70 4.06
CA VAL A 83 -1.35 -3.67 3.40
C VAL A 83 -2.40 -4.32 2.53
N THR A 84 -3.63 -3.81 2.63
CA THR A 84 -4.76 -4.23 1.79
C THR A 84 -5.30 -3.02 1.07
N LEU A 85 -5.51 -3.18 -0.24
CA LEU A 85 -6.33 -2.29 -1.03
C LEU A 85 -7.57 -3.02 -1.51
N GLU A 86 -8.70 -2.37 -1.35
CA GLU A 86 -9.98 -2.88 -1.80
C GLU A 86 -10.71 -1.82 -2.60
N SER A 87 -11.32 -2.26 -3.69
CA SER A 87 -12.25 -1.50 -4.51
C SER A 87 -13.59 -2.21 -4.51
N THR A 88 -14.60 -1.55 -3.97
CA THR A 88 -15.96 -2.08 -3.86
C THR A 88 -16.90 -1.22 -4.68
N TYR A 89 -17.60 -1.85 -5.62
CA TYR A 89 -18.76 -1.21 -6.27
C TYR A 89 -19.87 -0.98 -5.22
N ILE A 90 -20.32 0.27 -5.06
CA ILE A 90 -21.40 0.62 -4.13
C ILE A 90 -22.69 0.92 -4.90
N PHE A 91 -22.67 1.93 -5.78
CA PHE A 91 -23.83 2.37 -6.57
C PHE A 91 -23.45 2.60 -8.03
N LYS A 92 -24.44 2.96 -8.85
CA LYS A 92 -24.24 3.28 -10.26
C LYS A 92 -23.21 4.41 -10.39
N TYR A 93 -22.05 4.10 -10.96
CA TYR A 93 -20.91 5.00 -11.14
C TYR A 93 -20.18 5.39 -9.84
N GLU A 94 -20.37 4.64 -8.76
CA GLU A 94 -19.71 4.89 -7.48
C GLU A 94 -18.92 3.67 -7.02
N THR A 95 -17.66 3.91 -6.67
CA THR A 95 -16.73 2.92 -6.16
C THR A 95 -16.15 3.45 -4.85
N ALA A 96 -16.19 2.64 -3.79
CA ALA A 96 -15.39 2.90 -2.61
C ALA A 96 -14.02 2.26 -2.76
N ILE A 97 -13.00 3.04 -2.42
CA ILE A 97 -11.63 2.55 -2.27
C ILE A 97 -11.30 2.55 -0.79
N ARG A 98 -10.93 1.38 -0.27
CA ARG A 98 -10.43 1.22 1.10
C ARG A 98 -8.97 0.82 1.05
N TRP A 99 -8.14 1.60 1.72
CA TRP A 99 -6.75 1.25 1.97
C TRP A 99 -6.57 0.99 3.47
N SER A 100 -5.92 -0.11 3.83
CA SER A 100 -5.72 -0.51 5.21
C SER A 100 -4.32 -1.01 5.40
N ILE A 101 -3.69 -0.62 6.51
CA ILE A 101 -2.36 -1.08 6.88
C ILE A 101 -2.35 -1.53 8.34
N TYR A 102 -1.67 -2.65 8.58
CA TYR A 102 -1.16 -3.02 9.89
C TYR A 102 0.36 -3.03 9.80
N ALA A 103 1.05 -2.35 10.72
CA ALA A 103 2.51 -2.26 10.71
C ALA A 103 3.05 -2.33 12.13
N CYS A 104 4.13 -3.09 12.30
CA CYS A 104 4.83 -3.25 13.57
C CYS A 104 6.08 -2.36 13.57
N GLU A 105 6.07 -1.29 14.35
CA GLU A 105 7.18 -0.33 14.45
C GLU A 105 7.56 -0.14 15.92
N THR A 106 8.85 -0.10 16.24
CA THR A 106 9.33 0.16 17.60
C THR A 106 10.23 1.39 17.63
N GLY A 107 10.27 2.13 18.74
CA GLY A 107 11.21 3.22 18.95
C GLY A 107 10.91 4.55 18.24
N HIS A 108 10.23 4.54 17.09
CA HIS A 108 9.76 5.75 16.41
C HIS A 108 8.28 5.63 16.05
N THR A 109 7.41 6.37 16.75
CA THR A 109 5.97 6.37 16.48
C THR A 109 5.65 7.07 15.16
N ARG A 110 4.96 6.37 14.26
CA ARG A 110 4.35 6.95 13.05
C ARG A 110 2.98 7.54 13.37
N ASN A 111 2.69 8.71 12.81
CA ASN A 111 1.32 9.20 12.75
C ASN A 111 0.60 8.46 11.60
N PHE A 112 -0.14 7.40 11.95
CA PHE A 112 -0.81 6.56 10.98
C PHE A 112 -1.95 7.27 10.23
N ALA A 113 -2.63 8.24 10.85
CA ALA A 113 -3.67 9.03 10.18
C ALA A 113 -3.07 9.88 9.04
N VAL A 114 -1.99 10.62 9.33
CA VAL A 114 -1.28 11.41 8.31
C VAL A 114 -0.69 10.51 7.22
N PHE A 115 -0.14 9.35 7.60
CA PHE A 115 0.38 8.38 6.64
C PHE A 115 -0.71 7.84 5.71
N HIS A 116 -1.86 7.45 6.27
CA HIS A 116 -3.02 6.98 5.53
C HIS A 116 -3.54 8.02 4.52
N GLU A 117 -3.77 9.26 4.97
CA GLU A 117 -4.24 10.32 4.09
C GLU A 117 -3.26 10.61 2.96
N ASN A 118 -1.95 10.64 3.25
CA ASN A 118 -0.92 10.85 2.24
C ASN A 118 -0.87 9.69 1.24
N ALA A 119 -1.00 8.44 1.71
CA ALA A 119 -1.06 7.27 0.84
C ALA A 119 -2.26 7.35 -0.10
N LEU A 120 -3.47 7.62 0.42
CA LEU A 120 -4.68 7.75 -0.40
C LEU A 120 -4.63 8.94 -1.36
N LYS A 121 -4.06 10.08 -0.94
CA LYS A 121 -3.84 11.24 -1.83
C LYS A 121 -2.90 10.86 -2.98
N ASN A 122 -1.80 10.16 -2.68
CA ASN A 122 -0.84 9.76 -3.72
C ASN A 122 -1.47 8.74 -4.69
N VAL A 123 -2.16 7.72 -4.16
CA VAL A 123 -2.91 6.76 -4.98
C VAL A 123 -3.92 7.46 -5.89
N SER A 124 -4.70 8.39 -5.34
CA SER A 124 -5.68 9.15 -6.12
C SER A 124 -5.02 9.99 -7.22
N SER A 125 -3.87 10.60 -6.93
CA SER A 125 -3.09 11.37 -7.91
C SER A 125 -2.60 10.48 -9.05
N VAL A 126 -1.97 9.33 -8.73
CA VAL A 126 -1.46 8.36 -9.71
C VAL A 126 -2.60 7.82 -10.59
N LEU A 127 -3.70 7.39 -9.98
CA LEU A 127 -4.84 6.85 -10.72
C LEU A 127 -5.52 7.92 -11.59
N THR A 128 -5.56 9.18 -11.14
CA THR A 128 -6.06 10.31 -11.95
C THR A 128 -5.15 10.56 -13.15
N ALA A 129 -3.84 10.62 -12.93
CA ALA A 129 -2.85 10.81 -14.00
C ALA A 129 -2.89 9.69 -15.05
N GLN A 130 -3.23 8.47 -14.63
CA GLN A 130 -3.40 7.32 -15.51
C GLN A 130 -4.80 7.25 -16.18
N GLY A 131 -5.68 8.23 -15.93
CA GLY A 131 -7.06 8.24 -16.47
C GLY A 131 -7.95 7.11 -15.92
N LYS A 132 -7.56 6.50 -14.80
CA LYS A 132 -8.27 5.37 -14.17
C LYS A 132 -9.40 5.83 -13.24
N ILE A 133 -9.34 7.07 -12.75
CA ILE A 133 -10.42 7.70 -12.00
C ILE A 133 -11.36 8.42 -12.97
N LYS A 134 -12.65 8.14 -12.87
CA LYS A 134 -13.72 8.83 -13.58
C LYS A 134 -14.69 9.40 -12.55
N GLY A 135 -15.05 10.68 -12.68
CA GLY A 135 -16.01 11.34 -11.77
C GLY A 135 -15.35 12.18 -10.67
N ILE A 136 -16.05 12.37 -9.56
CA ILE A 136 -15.64 13.22 -8.43
C ILE A 136 -15.17 12.32 -7.30
N ASN A 137 -13.95 12.51 -6.81
CA ASN A 137 -13.48 11.87 -5.59
C ASN A 137 -13.91 12.68 -4.37
N LEU A 138 -14.44 11.98 -3.35
CA LEU A 138 -14.55 12.54 -2.02
C LEU A 138 -13.16 12.58 -1.35
N GLN A 139 -12.98 13.48 -0.38
CA GLN A 139 -11.72 13.56 0.35
C GLN A 139 -11.46 12.25 1.13
N PRO A 140 -10.20 11.78 1.19
CA PRO A 140 -9.86 10.63 2.02
C PRO A 140 -10.05 10.96 3.49
N TYR A 141 -10.58 10.02 4.27
CA TYR A 141 -10.71 10.12 5.71
C TYR A 141 -10.25 8.81 6.37
N SER A 142 -9.56 8.92 7.50
CA SER A 142 -9.20 7.76 8.33
C SER A 142 -10.35 7.43 9.27
N VAL A 143 -10.56 6.15 9.53
CA VAL A 143 -11.47 5.66 10.57
C VAL A 143 -10.66 4.78 11.51
N GLU A 144 -10.66 5.08 12.80
CA GLU A 144 -10.12 4.17 13.82
C GLU A 144 -11.17 3.11 14.13
N ASN A 145 -10.85 1.84 13.88
CA ASN A 145 -11.68 0.72 14.31
C ASN A 145 -11.18 0.27 15.68
N PHE A 146 -12.00 0.43 16.72
CA PHE A 146 -11.77 -0.06 18.07
C PHE A 146 -12.25 -1.49 18.23
#